data_AF-A0A2M8IVE8-F1
#
_entry.id   AF-A0A2M8IVE8-F1
#
_cell.length_a   1.000
_cell.length_b   1.000
_cell.length_c   1.000
_cell.angle_alpha   90.00
_cell.angle_beta   90.00
_cell.angle_gamma   90.00
#
_symmetry.space_group_name_H-M   'P 1'
#
loop_
_entity.id
_entity.type
_entity.pdbx_description
1 polymer ?
#
loop_
_entity_poly.entity_id
_entity_poly.type
_entity_poly.pdbx_seq_one_letter_code
_entity_poly.pdbx_strand_id
1 'polypeptide(L)'
;MSDDRLIVALDLPNAVQALALTEQLGEAVSFYKIGLGMLTGGGLALANELKQEHGKRIFLDMKLFDISATVEAAVRGLAQFDLDFLTVHGDPQVVQAAKQGAAGSGLKILAVTVLTSLDRADLDAAMIRPGDLAEIVCERAERALDAGADGVIASPREAAAIRAL
;
A
#
# COMPACT_ATOMS: atom_id res chain seq x y z
N MET A 1 -12.72 21.82 -2.55
CA MET A 1 -11.76 20.86 -3.13
C MET A 1 -11.45 19.86 -2.02
N SER A 2 -11.50 18.56 -2.32
CA SER A 2 -11.13 17.52 -1.36
C SER A 2 -9.64 17.60 -1.02
N ASP A 3 -9.28 17.20 0.20
CA ASP A 3 -7.89 17.11 0.65
C ASP A 3 -7.35 15.71 0.35
N ASP A 4 -6.46 15.61 -0.64
CA ASP A 4 -5.86 14.35 -1.07
C ASP A 4 -4.95 13.69 -0.01
N ARG A 5 -4.72 14.33 1.14
CA ARG A 5 -4.06 13.71 2.29
C ARG A 5 -4.98 12.77 3.06
N LEU A 6 -6.30 12.91 2.91
CA LEU A 6 -7.28 11.98 3.46
C LEU A 6 -7.50 10.84 2.45
N ILE A 7 -7.15 9.62 2.87
CA ILE A 7 -7.43 8.40 2.12
C ILE A 7 -8.44 7.58 2.91
N VAL A 8 -9.64 7.38 2.36
CA VAL A 8 -10.70 6.62 3.03
C VAL A 8 -10.55 5.13 2.71
N ALA A 9 -10.47 4.30 3.76
CA ALA A 9 -10.43 2.85 3.60
C ALA A 9 -11.83 2.29 3.31
N LEU A 10 -11.97 1.58 2.20
CA LEU A 10 -13.19 0.86 1.83
C LEU A 10 -13.16 -0.55 2.42
N ASP A 11 -13.03 -0.68 3.74
CA ASP A 11 -12.96 -1.99 4.40
C ASP A 11 -14.38 -2.54 4.63
N LEU A 12 -15.08 -2.83 3.53
CA LEU A 12 -16.47 -3.30 3.49
C LEU A 12 -16.57 -4.72 2.90
N PRO A 13 -17.64 -5.48 3.22
CA PRO A 13 -17.80 -6.86 2.77
C PRO A 13 -17.75 -7.10 1.24
N ASN A 14 -18.18 -6.13 0.41
CA ASN A 14 -18.22 -6.29 -1.04
C ASN A 14 -18.24 -4.95 -1.79
N ALA A 15 -18.01 -5.02 -3.11
CA ALA A 15 -17.94 -3.88 -4.00
C ALA A 15 -19.21 -3.02 -4.03
N VAL A 16 -20.40 -3.63 -3.92
CA VAL A 16 -21.69 -2.90 -3.93
C VAL A 16 -21.80 -1.96 -2.75
N GLN A 17 -21.48 -2.45 -1.54
CA GLN A 17 -21.51 -1.62 -0.33
C GLN A 17 -20.43 -0.54 -0.34
N ALA A 18 -19.25 -0.87 -0.88
CA ALA A 18 -18.15 0.10 -0.99
C ALA A 18 -18.45 1.21 -2.01
N LEU A 19 -19.05 0.88 -3.15
CA LEU A 19 -19.50 1.88 -4.13
C LEU A 19 -20.54 2.82 -3.50
N ALA A 20 -21.54 2.27 -2.82
CA ALA A 20 -22.56 3.08 -2.14
C ALA A 20 -21.97 4.05 -1.11
N LEU A 21 -20.93 3.63 -0.37
CA LEU A 21 -20.21 4.53 0.55
C LEU A 21 -19.50 5.66 -0.22
N THR A 22 -18.87 5.36 -1.35
CA THR A 22 -18.16 6.38 -2.16
C THR A 22 -19.14 7.41 -2.73
N GLU A 23 -20.34 6.98 -3.14
CA GLU A 23 -21.42 7.86 -3.60
C GLU A 23 -21.93 8.76 -2.47
N GLN A 24 -22.10 8.20 -1.26
CA GLN A 24 -22.52 8.96 -0.09
C GLN A 24 -21.49 10.04 0.30
N LEU A 25 -20.19 9.74 0.17
CA LEU A 25 -19.12 10.69 0.46
C LEU A 25 -18.95 11.74 -0.65
N GLY A 26 -19.29 11.38 -1.90
CA GLY A 26 -19.32 12.29 -3.04
C GLY A 26 -18.00 13.04 -3.25
N GLU A 27 -18.09 14.37 -3.35
CA GLU A 27 -16.94 15.26 -3.60
C GLU A 27 -16.14 15.62 -2.35
N ALA A 28 -16.56 15.16 -1.16
CA ALA A 28 -15.79 15.37 0.06
C ALA A 28 -14.49 14.54 0.07
N VAL A 29 -14.46 13.43 -0.69
CA VAL A 29 -13.34 12.48 -0.75
C VAL A 29 -12.99 12.14 -2.20
N SER A 30 -11.72 12.32 -2.55
CA SER A 30 -11.16 12.01 -3.86
C SER A 30 -10.28 10.75 -3.88
N PHE A 31 -9.86 10.23 -2.71
CA PHE A 31 -8.87 9.18 -2.60
C PHE A 31 -9.34 8.03 -1.70
N TYR A 32 -9.38 6.83 -2.26
CA TYR A 32 -9.84 5.63 -1.57
C TYR A 32 -8.76 4.55 -1.51
N LYS A 33 -8.78 3.77 -0.43
CA LYS A 33 -7.93 2.59 -0.23
C LYS A 33 -8.77 1.32 -0.29
N ILE A 34 -8.34 0.36 -1.11
CA ILE A 34 -8.95 -0.97 -1.19
C ILE A 34 -7.94 -2.00 -0.69
N GLY A 35 -8.28 -2.68 0.41
CA GLY A 35 -7.40 -3.65 1.07
C GLY A 35 -7.71 -5.11 0.72
N LEU A 36 -6.86 -6.00 1.22
CA LEU A 36 -6.96 -7.45 1.02
C LEU A 36 -8.33 -8.06 1.38
N GLY A 37 -9.03 -7.50 2.37
CA GLY A 37 -10.37 -7.96 2.78
C GLY A 37 -11.42 -7.89 1.67
N MET A 38 -11.22 -7.03 0.66
CA MET A 38 -12.11 -6.91 -0.49
C MET A 38 -11.68 -7.75 -1.69
N LEU A 39 -10.59 -8.52 -1.61
CA LEU A 39 -10.03 -9.24 -2.76
C LEU A 39 -11.07 -10.18 -3.41
N THR A 40 -11.80 -10.94 -2.60
CA THR A 40 -12.87 -11.85 -3.07
C THR A 40 -14.22 -11.15 -3.21
N GLY A 41 -14.39 -9.97 -2.60
CA GLY A 41 -15.61 -9.17 -2.63
C GLY A 41 -15.76 -8.27 -3.86
N GLY A 42 -14.85 -8.36 -4.84
CA GLY A 42 -14.86 -7.54 -6.06
C GLY A 42 -14.03 -6.26 -5.98
N GLY A 43 -13.13 -6.13 -5.00
CA GLY A 43 -12.35 -4.91 -4.77
C GLY A 43 -11.50 -4.45 -5.95
N LEU A 44 -10.93 -5.37 -6.74
CA LEU A 44 -10.14 -5.01 -7.92
C LEU A 44 -11.00 -4.42 -9.05
N ALA A 45 -12.21 -4.96 -9.26
CA ALA A 45 -13.15 -4.41 -10.23
C ALA A 45 -13.59 -3.00 -9.79
N LEU A 46 -13.91 -2.84 -8.50
CA LEU A 46 -14.27 -1.54 -7.94
C LEU A 46 -13.12 -0.52 -8.03
N ALA A 47 -11.86 -0.93 -7.77
CA ALA A 47 -10.69 -0.07 -7.94
C ALA A 47 -10.64 0.51 -9.36
N ASN A 48 -10.83 -0.34 -10.37
CA ASN A 48 -10.81 0.08 -11.76
C ASN A 48 -12.01 0.98 -12.11
N GLU A 49 -13.21 0.63 -11.67
CA GLU A 49 -14.43 1.44 -11.86
C GLU A 49 -14.28 2.84 -11.25
N LEU A 50 -13.87 2.94 -9.98
CA LEU A 50 -13.66 4.22 -9.31
C LEU A 50 -12.60 5.09 -10.01
N LYS A 51 -11.53 4.46 -10.53
CA LYS A 51 -10.48 5.17 -11.27
C LYS A 51 -10.97 5.69 -12.62
N GLN A 52 -11.58 4.82 -13.42
CA GLN A 52 -11.90 5.09 -14.83
C GLN A 52 -13.22 5.86 -15.00
N GLU A 53 -14.24 5.55 -14.21
CA GLU A 53 -15.59 6.07 -14.38
C GLU A 53 -15.90 7.25 -13.43
N HIS A 54 -15.28 7.25 -12.24
CA HIS A 54 -15.52 8.27 -11.22
C HIS A 54 -14.35 9.25 -11.03
N GLY A 55 -13.23 9.05 -11.73
CA GLY A 55 -12.05 9.90 -11.66
C GLY A 55 -11.44 9.98 -10.26
N LYS A 56 -11.64 8.95 -9.42
CA LYS A 56 -11.10 8.90 -8.06
C LYS A 56 -9.68 8.34 -8.07
N ARG A 57 -8.90 8.73 -7.07
CA ARG A 57 -7.56 8.21 -6.82
C ARG A 57 -7.65 6.92 -6.03
N ILE A 58 -6.78 5.96 -6.35
CA ILE A 58 -6.87 4.61 -5.78
C ILE A 58 -5.55 4.14 -5.18
N PHE A 59 -5.62 3.78 -3.90
CA PHE A 59 -4.56 3.12 -3.16
C PHE A 59 -4.92 1.64 -2.99
N LEU A 60 -4.26 0.78 -3.75
CA LEU A 60 -4.43 -0.66 -3.65
C LEU A 60 -3.50 -1.23 -2.56
N ASP A 61 -4.10 -1.62 -1.43
CA ASP A 61 -3.37 -2.01 -0.23
C ASP A 61 -3.26 -3.54 -0.07
N MET A 62 -2.49 -4.17 -0.96
CA MET A 62 -2.33 -5.64 -1.04
C MET A 62 -1.19 -6.19 -0.20
N LYS A 63 -0.20 -5.36 0.14
CA LYS A 63 1.01 -5.76 0.88
C LYS A 63 1.65 -7.00 0.24
N LEU A 64 1.92 -6.95 -1.07
CA LEU A 64 2.47 -8.11 -1.78
C LEU A 64 3.83 -8.52 -1.16
N PHE A 65 4.00 -9.82 -0.96
CA PHE A 65 5.23 -10.42 -0.47
C PHE A 65 5.35 -11.85 -0.97
N ASP A 66 6.24 -12.05 -1.94
CA ASP A 66 6.50 -13.32 -2.60
C ASP A 66 7.91 -13.28 -3.23
N ILE A 67 8.30 -14.31 -3.97
CA ILE A 67 9.53 -14.29 -4.77
C ILE A 67 9.45 -13.22 -5.86
N SER A 68 10.61 -12.68 -6.25
CA SER A 68 10.70 -11.52 -7.14
C SER A 68 9.94 -11.68 -8.46
N ALA A 69 10.00 -12.86 -9.10
CA ALA A 69 9.29 -13.10 -10.36
C ALA A 69 7.76 -12.98 -10.20
N THR A 70 7.21 -13.49 -9.09
CA THR A 70 5.78 -13.41 -8.79
C THR A 70 5.36 -11.97 -8.51
N VAL A 71 6.13 -11.25 -7.69
CA VAL A 71 5.86 -9.85 -7.36
C VAL A 71 5.91 -8.97 -8.62
N GLU A 72 6.96 -9.10 -9.43
CA GLU A 72 7.10 -8.35 -10.68
C GLU A 72 5.92 -8.61 -11.62
N ALA A 73 5.54 -9.88 -11.82
CA ALA A 73 4.42 -10.25 -12.68
C ALA A 73 3.08 -9.70 -12.16
N ALA A 74 2.83 -9.79 -10.85
CA ALA A 74 1.64 -9.25 -10.22
C ALA A 74 1.58 -7.73 -10.36
N VAL A 75 2.67 -7.02 -10.06
CA VAL A 75 2.71 -5.55 -10.18
C VAL A 75 2.57 -5.10 -11.64
N ARG A 76 3.20 -5.79 -12.59
CA ARG A 76 3.00 -5.52 -14.03
C ARG A 76 1.54 -5.67 -14.45
N GLY A 77 0.88 -6.72 -13.96
CA GLY A 77 -0.54 -6.94 -14.18
C GLY A 77 -1.42 -5.85 -13.56
N LEU A 78 -1.03 -5.26 -12.44
CA LEU A 78 -1.77 -4.18 -11.80
C LEU A 78 -1.49 -2.79 -12.41
N ALA A 79 -0.27 -2.57 -12.91
CA ALA A 79 0.17 -1.29 -13.46
C ALA A 79 -0.62 -0.84 -14.70
N GLN A 80 -1.26 -1.77 -15.41
CA GLN A 80 -2.09 -1.46 -16.59
C GLN A 80 -3.38 -0.69 -16.26
N PHE A 81 -3.81 -0.66 -15.00
CA PHE A 81 -5.05 0.00 -14.57
C PHE A 81 -4.87 1.46 -14.11
N ASP A 82 -3.66 2.00 -14.23
CA ASP A 82 -3.30 3.39 -13.88
C ASP A 82 -3.68 3.77 -12.42
N LEU A 83 -3.62 2.80 -11.50
CA LEU A 83 -3.87 3.06 -10.08
C LEU A 83 -2.76 3.94 -9.49
N ASP A 84 -3.07 4.68 -8.43
CA ASP A 84 -2.15 5.66 -7.87
C ASP A 84 -1.05 5.00 -7.02
N PHE A 85 -1.44 4.22 -6.02
CA PHE A 85 -0.53 3.58 -5.06
C PHE A 85 -0.76 2.06 -4.98
N LEU A 86 0.31 1.30 -4.77
CA LEU A 86 0.28 -0.13 -4.44
C LEU A 86 1.22 -0.42 -3.25
N THR A 87 0.77 -1.22 -2.28
CA THR A 87 1.65 -1.71 -1.20
C THR A 87 2.35 -3.03 -1.51
N VAL A 88 3.63 -3.09 -1.10
CA VAL A 88 4.43 -4.32 -0.98
C VAL A 88 5.14 -4.34 0.36
N HIS A 89 5.59 -5.51 0.84
CA HIS A 89 6.49 -5.54 2.02
C HIS A 89 7.86 -4.94 1.68
N GLY A 90 8.45 -4.20 2.61
CA GLY A 90 9.66 -3.39 2.41
C GLY A 90 10.98 -4.15 2.28
N ASP A 91 10.93 -5.46 2.06
CA ASP A 91 12.12 -6.27 1.84
C ASP A 91 12.77 -5.88 0.49
N PRO A 92 14.08 -5.58 0.43
CA PRO A 92 14.70 -4.96 -0.75
C PRO A 92 14.42 -5.69 -2.07
N GLN A 93 14.49 -7.02 -2.08
CA GLN A 93 14.23 -7.83 -3.26
C GLN A 93 12.77 -7.74 -3.76
N VAL A 94 11.83 -7.49 -2.85
CA VAL A 94 10.40 -7.37 -3.14
C VAL A 94 10.11 -5.97 -3.69
N VAL A 95 10.69 -4.94 -3.07
CA VAL A 95 10.59 -3.56 -3.55
C VAL A 95 11.17 -3.44 -4.96
N GLN A 96 12.38 -3.96 -5.19
CA GLN A 96 13.02 -3.92 -6.52
C GLN A 96 12.17 -4.61 -7.59
N ALA A 97 11.62 -5.79 -7.29
CA ALA A 97 10.73 -6.51 -8.19
C ALA A 97 9.43 -5.74 -8.49
N ALA A 98 8.85 -5.12 -7.48
CA ALA A 98 7.67 -4.27 -7.64
C ALA A 98 7.96 -3.06 -8.52
N LYS A 99 9.10 -2.38 -8.31
CA LYS A 99 9.53 -1.25 -9.16
C LYS A 99 9.77 -1.69 -10.60
N GLN A 100 10.34 -2.86 -10.83
CA GLN A 100 10.48 -3.43 -12.17
C GLN A 100 9.12 -3.72 -12.82
N GLY A 101 8.17 -4.25 -12.05
CA GLY A 101 6.80 -4.51 -12.54
C GLY A 101 6.03 -3.23 -12.87
N ALA A 102 6.26 -2.16 -12.11
CA ALA A 102 5.63 -0.85 -12.31
C ALA A 102 6.35 0.04 -13.35
N ALA A 103 7.49 -0.40 -13.91
CA ALA A 103 8.29 0.41 -14.82
C ALA A 103 7.48 0.88 -16.03
N GLY A 104 7.59 2.18 -16.35
CA GLY A 104 6.86 2.81 -17.45
C GLY A 104 5.40 3.17 -17.13
N SER A 105 4.93 2.94 -15.90
CA SER A 105 3.61 3.36 -15.42
C SER A 105 3.70 4.52 -14.42
N GLY A 106 2.56 5.14 -14.10
CA GLY A 106 2.43 6.13 -13.01
C GLY A 106 2.28 5.53 -11.60
N LEU A 107 2.20 4.19 -11.49
CA LEU A 107 1.93 3.50 -10.23
C LEU A 107 3.09 3.66 -9.25
N LYS A 108 2.81 4.22 -8.07
CA LYS A 108 3.81 4.34 -7.00
C LYS A 108 3.76 3.15 -6.05
N ILE A 109 4.92 2.68 -5.65
CA ILE A 109 5.10 1.55 -4.74
C ILE A 109 5.39 2.07 -3.34
N LEU A 110 4.53 1.72 -2.39
CA LEU A 110 4.68 2.04 -0.98
C LEU A 110 5.10 0.79 -0.19
N ALA A 111 6.25 0.86 0.48
CA ALA A 111 6.80 -0.26 1.22
C ALA A 111 6.27 -0.32 2.66
N VAL A 112 5.70 -1.45 3.06
CA VAL A 112 5.32 -1.73 4.44
C VAL A 112 6.56 -2.06 5.27
N THR A 113 6.81 -1.26 6.30
CA THR A 113 7.95 -1.46 7.23
C THR A 113 7.68 -2.61 8.19
N VAL A 114 7.04 -2.32 9.32
CA VAL A 114 6.46 -3.28 10.26
C VAL A 114 4.98 -2.95 10.40
N LEU A 115 4.12 -3.97 10.45
CA LEU A 115 2.68 -3.76 10.63
C LEU A 115 2.44 -3.11 11.99
N THR A 116 1.60 -2.07 12.01
CA THR A 116 1.30 -1.29 13.23
C THR A 116 0.58 -2.09 14.33
N SER A 117 0.12 -3.30 14.00
CA SER A 117 -0.48 -4.24 14.94
C SER A 117 0.54 -5.12 15.67
N LEU A 118 1.81 -5.12 15.24
CA LEU A 118 2.85 -5.96 15.82
C LEU A 118 3.61 -5.20 16.91
N ASP A 119 3.94 -5.90 17.97
CA ASP A 119 4.83 -5.42 19.02
C ASP A 119 6.17 -6.18 19.05
N ARG A 120 6.98 -5.90 20.07
CA ARG A 120 8.28 -6.54 20.24
C ARG A 120 8.17 -8.06 20.41
N ALA A 121 7.16 -8.54 21.13
CA ALA A 121 6.96 -9.97 21.37
C ALA A 121 6.54 -10.70 20.09
N ASP A 122 5.71 -10.08 19.25
CA ASP A 122 5.35 -10.63 17.95
C ASP A 122 6.56 -10.79 17.03
N LEU A 123 7.43 -9.78 16.99
CA LEU A 123 8.66 -9.83 16.18
C LEU A 123 9.61 -10.92 16.70
N ASP A 124 9.73 -11.08 18.01
CA ASP A 124 10.54 -12.14 18.61
C ASP A 124 9.99 -13.53 18.28
N ALA A 125 8.67 -13.71 18.35
CA ALA A 125 8.00 -14.95 17.93
C ALA A 125 8.19 -15.24 16.44
N ALA A 126 8.29 -14.20 15.60
CA ALA A 126 8.60 -14.30 14.18
C ALA A 126 10.11 -14.43 13.88
N MET A 127 10.95 -14.58 14.90
CA MET A 127 12.42 -14.69 14.78
C MET A 127 13.08 -13.47 14.10
N ILE A 128 12.47 -12.30 14.23
CA ILE A 128 13.07 -11.04 13.79
C ILE A 128 14.13 -10.61 14.80
N ARG A 129 15.20 -9.97 14.31
CA ARG A 129 16.33 -9.57 15.16
C ARG A 129 15.90 -8.79 16.41
N PRO A 130 16.62 -8.97 17.54
CA PRO A 130 16.43 -8.13 18.73
C PRO A 130 16.70 -6.65 18.41
N GLY A 131 16.11 -5.77 19.21
CA GLY A 131 16.31 -4.31 19.12
C GLY A 131 15.02 -3.53 19.40
N ASP A 132 15.17 -2.20 19.47
CA ASP A 132 14.03 -1.31 19.58
C ASP A 132 13.16 -1.36 18.32
N LEU A 133 11.84 -1.34 18.51
CA LEU A 133 10.89 -1.46 17.40
C LEU A 133 10.95 -0.26 16.46
N ALA A 134 11.08 0.96 17.00
CA ALA A 134 11.13 2.17 16.19
C ALA A 134 12.43 2.25 15.38
N GLU A 135 13.55 1.82 15.95
CA GLU A 135 14.83 1.68 15.23
C GLU A 135 14.70 0.69 14.06
N ILE A 136 14.11 -0.49 14.30
CA ILE A 136 13.88 -1.49 13.24
C ILE A 136 12.96 -0.94 12.14
N VAL A 137 11.91 -0.20 12.50
CA VAL A 137 11.02 0.44 11.52
C VAL A 137 11.78 1.46 10.68
N CYS A 138 12.61 2.31 11.28
CA CYS A 138 13.40 3.31 10.55
C CYS A 138 14.41 2.66 9.61
N GLU A 139 15.16 1.66 10.07
CA GLU A 139 16.10 0.94 9.21
C GLU A 139 15.40 0.20 8.06
N ARG A 140 14.23 -0.40 8.30
CA ARG A 140 13.43 -1.03 7.24
C ARG A 140 12.92 0.02 6.25
N ALA A 141 12.57 1.22 6.70
CA ALA A 141 12.16 2.32 5.83
C ALA A 141 13.31 2.77 4.93
N GLU A 142 14.49 3.02 5.50
CA GLU A 142 15.71 3.40 4.77
C GLU A 142 16.04 2.38 3.68
N ARG A 143 16.12 1.10 4.04
CA ARG A 143 16.41 0.01 3.08
C ARG A 143 15.37 -0.11 1.97
N ALA A 144 14.10 0.15 2.25
CA ALA A 144 13.06 0.12 1.25
C ALA A 144 13.17 1.31 0.28
N LEU A 145 13.50 2.50 0.78
CA LEU A 145 13.76 3.68 -0.04
C LEU A 145 15.00 3.48 -0.92
N ASP A 146 16.09 2.95 -0.37
CA ASP A 146 17.30 2.57 -1.13
C ASP A 146 17.01 1.53 -2.23
N ALA A 147 16.08 0.63 -1.97
CA ALA A 147 15.61 -0.35 -2.94
C ALA A 147 14.68 0.24 -4.03
N GLY A 148 14.31 1.52 -3.91
CA GLY A 148 13.57 2.29 -4.91
C GLY A 148 12.09 2.50 -4.60
N ALA A 149 11.62 2.22 -3.38
CA ALA A 149 10.23 2.53 -3.00
C ALA A 149 9.96 4.04 -3.12
N ASP A 150 8.74 4.40 -3.55
CA ASP A 150 8.32 5.81 -3.69
C ASP A 150 7.88 6.42 -2.34
N GLY A 151 7.72 5.57 -1.32
CA GLY A 151 7.36 5.92 0.04
C GLY A 151 7.19 4.68 0.90
N VAL A 152 6.82 4.87 2.16
CA VAL A 152 6.67 3.77 3.12
C VAL A 152 5.35 3.88 3.89
N ILE A 153 4.88 2.74 4.40
CA ILE A 153 3.80 2.65 5.38
C ILE A 153 4.43 2.46 6.76
N ALA A 154 4.09 3.37 7.66
CA ALA A 154 4.54 3.39 9.05
C ALA A 154 3.47 4.03 9.95
N SER A 155 3.63 3.89 11.27
CA SER A 155 2.75 4.56 12.22
C SER A 155 3.08 6.07 12.29
N PRO A 156 2.16 6.91 12.81
CA PRO A 156 2.44 8.33 13.00
C PRO A 156 3.57 8.59 14.00
N ARG A 157 3.96 7.62 14.84
CA ARG A 157 5.03 7.77 15.83
C ARG A 157 6.41 7.81 15.17
N GLU A 158 6.63 7.01 14.13
CA GLU A 158 7.91 6.97 13.41
C GLU A 158 7.94 7.96 12.24
N ALA A 159 6.81 8.58 11.89
CA ALA A 159 6.69 9.44 10.71
C ALA A 159 7.69 10.62 10.69
N ALA A 160 7.98 11.23 11.84
CA ALA A 160 8.94 12.33 11.91
C ALA A 160 10.38 11.86 11.68
N ALA A 161 10.76 10.71 12.26
CA ALA A 161 12.08 10.13 12.08
C ALA A 161 12.30 9.67 10.63
N ILE A 162 11.30 9.00 10.04
CA ILE A 162 11.34 8.53 8.65
C ILE A 162 11.45 9.70 7.65
N ARG A 163 10.77 10.82 7.90
CA ARG A 163 10.87 12.02 7.04
C ARG A 163 12.24 12.69 7.07
N ALA A 164 13.09 12.34 8.03
CA ALA A 164 14.44 12.87 8.17
C ALA A 164 15.53 11.98 7.53
N LEU A 165 15.13 10.82 6.98
CA LEU A 165 15.97 9.98 6.11
C LEU A 165 16.12 10.64 4.73
#